data_AF-A0A957VS83-F1
#
_entry.id   AF-A0A957VS83-F1
#
_cell.length_a   1.000
_cell.length_b   1.000
_cell.length_c   1.000
_cell.angle_alpha   90.00
_cell.angle_beta   90.00
_cell.angle_gamma   90.00
#
_symmetry.space_group_name_H-M   'P 1'
#
loop_
_entity.id
_entity.type
_entity.pdbx_description
1 polymer ?
#
loop_
_entity_poly.entity_id
_entity_poly.type
_entity_poly.pdbx_seq_one_letter_code
_entity_poly.pdbx_strand_id
1 'polypeptide(L)'
;FWSEDYVGGDLSIVTPLCGRGRRTRLVEYQSVGGMQALRQVLAARAPQQVIDTMRASELLGRGGAAFPTWAKWDGAARADGQPKYFVVNADESEPGTFKDRVLLEGDPCRVLEGAIIGAYAIGASRIYIYIRGEYPLAIERVGAALEELRAAGYLGDDILGSGYSVDVEIRSG
;
A
#
# COMPACT_ATOMS: atom_id res chain seq x y z
N PHE A 1 -10.39 -34.27 -6.24
CA PHE A 1 -11.11 -33.39 -5.32
C PHE A 1 -10.22 -33.02 -4.12
N TRP A 2 -9.05 -32.38 -4.32
CA TRP A 2 -8.18 -31.77 -3.28
C TRP A 2 -7.00 -31.05 -3.96
N SER A 3 -7.23 -30.05 -4.81
CA SER A 3 -6.10 -29.34 -5.45
C SER A 3 -6.23 -27.82 -5.51
N GLU A 4 -7.34 -27.22 -5.08
CA GLU A 4 -7.54 -25.77 -5.11
C GLU A 4 -7.38 -25.10 -3.73
N ASP A 5 -7.42 -25.88 -2.64
CA ASP A 5 -7.37 -25.34 -1.26
C ASP A 5 -5.98 -25.37 -0.61
N TYR A 6 -4.95 -25.85 -1.35
CA TYR A 6 -3.58 -25.91 -0.86
C TYR A 6 -2.69 -24.99 -1.67
N VAL A 7 -2.32 -23.84 -1.09
CA VAL A 7 -1.18 -23.06 -1.57
C VAL A 7 0.08 -23.68 -0.96
N GLY A 8 0.70 -24.59 -1.70
CA GLY A 8 1.99 -25.20 -1.34
C GLY A 8 3.19 -24.44 -1.89
N GLY A 9 4.33 -24.55 -1.21
CA GLY A 9 5.64 -24.02 -1.64
C GLY A 9 6.14 -22.81 -0.85
N ASP A 10 7.31 -22.29 -1.22
CA ASP A 10 7.94 -21.10 -0.62
C ASP A 10 7.30 -19.77 -1.05
N LEU A 11 6.08 -19.80 -1.62
CA LEU A 11 5.43 -18.63 -2.19
C LEU A 11 4.93 -17.68 -1.08
N SER A 12 5.81 -16.81 -0.62
CA SER A 12 5.44 -15.65 0.17
C SER A 12 5.38 -14.41 -0.71
N ILE A 13 4.17 -14.02 -1.10
CA ILE A 13 3.95 -12.79 -1.87
C ILE A 13 4.10 -11.58 -0.95
N VAL A 14 3.48 -11.61 0.24
CA VAL A 14 3.34 -10.43 1.12
C VAL A 14 4.32 -10.38 2.29
N THR A 15 4.88 -11.51 2.75
CA THR A 15 5.81 -11.59 3.89
C THR A 15 7.28 -11.99 3.62
N PRO A 16 7.83 -12.01 2.38
CA PRO A 16 9.20 -12.50 2.11
C PRO A 16 10.30 -11.63 2.76
N LEU A 17 9.98 -10.40 3.16
CA LEU A 17 10.91 -9.49 3.85
C LEU A 17 10.58 -9.32 5.35
N CYS A 18 9.49 -9.92 5.83
CA CYS A 18 9.09 -9.86 7.24
C CYS A 18 9.89 -10.86 8.10
N GLY A 19 9.74 -10.76 9.43
CA GLY A 19 10.28 -11.76 10.37
C GLY A 19 11.77 -11.64 10.69
N ARG A 20 12.43 -10.55 10.29
CA ARG A 20 13.89 -10.34 10.48
C ARG A 20 14.27 -9.66 11.80
N GLY A 21 13.32 -9.50 12.73
CA GLY A 21 13.48 -8.74 13.99
C GLY A 21 13.58 -7.22 13.83
N ARG A 22 13.74 -6.72 12.60
CA ARG A 22 13.79 -5.30 12.23
C ARG A 22 12.90 -5.02 11.03
N ARG A 23 12.62 -3.74 10.77
CA ARG A 23 11.98 -3.34 9.51
C ARG A 23 12.91 -3.53 8.31
N THR A 24 12.29 -3.75 7.17
CA THR A 24 12.92 -3.62 5.86
C THR A 24 13.16 -2.14 5.57
N ARG A 25 14.37 -1.80 5.12
CA ARG A 25 14.70 -0.44 4.64
C ARG A 25 14.35 -0.31 3.16
N LEU A 26 14.08 0.91 2.70
CA LEU A 26 13.75 1.18 1.30
C LEU A 26 14.76 0.58 0.30
N VAL A 27 16.06 0.68 0.59
CA VAL A 27 17.12 0.12 -0.26
C VAL A 27 17.02 -1.41 -0.41
N GLU A 28 16.62 -2.10 0.66
CA GLU A 28 16.46 -3.56 0.67
C GLU A 28 15.16 -3.97 -0.04
N TYR A 29 14.11 -3.16 0.11
CA TYR A 29 12.87 -3.33 -0.63
C TYR A 29 13.12 -3.18 -2.14
N GLN A 30 13.88 -2.15 -2.54
CA GLN A 30 14.26 -1.90 -3.93
C GLN A 30 15.15 -2.98 -4.53
N SER A 31 16.08 -3.55 -3.75
CA SER A 31 17.00 -4.57 -4.27
C SER A 31 16.29 -5.88 -4.67
N VAL A 32 15.08 -6.10 -4.18
CA VAL A 32 14.22 -7.24 -4.57
C VAL A 32 13.07 -6.84 -5.51
N GLY A 33 13.14 -5.66 -6.11
CA GLY A 33 12.17 -5.18 -7.09
C GLY A 33 11.07 -4.28 -6.56
N GLY A 34 11.11 -3.87 -5.29
CA GLY A 34 10.21 -2.88 -4.74
C GLY A 34 10.28 -1.52 -5.45
N MET A 35 9.17 -0.80 -5.48
CA MET A 35 8.99 0.47 -6.20
C MET A 35 9.00 0.37 -7.74
N GLN A 36 9.26 -0.81 -8.32
CA GLN A 36 9.24 -0.96 -9.78
C GLN A 36 7.82 -0.78 -10.35
N ALA A 37 6.80 -1.30 -9.67
CA ALA A 37 5.42 -1.15 -10.11
C ALA A 37 5.00 0.33 -10.09
N LEU A 38 5.35 1.05 -9.01
CA LEU A 38 5.08 2.48 -8.93
C LEU A 38 5.75 3.26 -10.08
N ARG A 39 7.03 3.00 -10.37
CA ARG A 39 7.73 3.66 -11.49
C ARG A 39 7.06 3.39 -12.83
N GLN A 40 6.64 2.16 -13.09
CA GLN A 40 5.95 1.78 -14.33
C GLN A 40 4.61 2.50 -14.47
N VAL A 41 3.80 2.51 -13.41
CA VAL A 41 2.48 3.16 -13.38
C VAL A 41 2.61 4.67 -13.62
N LEU A 42 3.56 5.33 -12.97
CA LEU A 42 3.77 6.78 -13.16
C LEU A 42 4.31 7.10 -14.55
N ALA A 43 5.20 6.26 -15.11
CA ALA A 43 5.73 6.44 -16.45
C ALA A 43 4.65 6.27 -17.54
N ALA A 44 3.73 5.33 -17.36
CA ALA A 44 2.61 5.11 -18.29
C ALA A 44 1.61 6.26 -18.32
N ARG A 45 1.54 7.08 -17.25
CA ARG A 45 0.63 8.24 -17.11
C ARG A 45 -0.85 7.88 -17.34
N ALA A 46 -1.25 6.67 -16.96
CA ALA A 46 -2.57 6.11 -17.25
C ALA A 46 -3.20 5.52 -15.98
N PRO A 47 -3.78 6.34 -15.09
CA PRO A 47 -4.33 5.86 -13.80
C PRO A 47 -5.45 4.84 -13.97
N GLN A 48 -6.26 4.95 -15.03
CA GLN A 48 -7.31 3.97 -15.35
C GLN A 48 -6.76 2.56 -15.62
N GLN A 49 -5.56 2.44 -16.19
CA GLN A 49 -4.94 1.12 -16.43
C GLN A 49 -4.62 0.37 -15.13
N VAL A 50 -4.39 1.11 -14.03
CA VAL A 50 -4.23 0.50 -12.70
C VAL A 50 -5.54 -0.17 -12.27
N ILE A 51 -6.67 0.53 -12.43
CA ILE A 51 -8.00 0.01 -12.09
C ILE A 51 -8.34 -1.20 -12.96
N ASP A 52 -8.04 -1.15 -14.25
CA ASP A 52 -8.28 -2.26 -15.17
C ASP A 52 -7.42 -3.49 -14.83
N THR A 53 -6.16 -3.28 -14.42
CA THR A 53 -5.29 -4.35 -13.91
C THR A 53 -5.86 -4.98 -12.64
N MET A 54 -6.34 -4.16 -11.70
CA MET A 54 -6.98 -4.63 -10.46
C MET A 54 -8.29 -5.37 -10.72
N ARG A 55 -9.02 -5.01 -11.79
CA ARG A 55 -10.22 -5.73 -12.24
C ARG A 55 -9.83 -7.10 -12.77
N ALA A 56 -8.84 -7.16 -13.64
CA ALA A 56 -8.34 -8.42 -14.21
C ALA A 56 -7.73 -9.37 -13.17
N SER A 57 -7.20 -8.84 -12.06
CA SER A 57 -6.63 -9.65 -10.98
C SER A 57 -7.67 -10.25 -10.03
N GLU A 58 -8.95 -9.86 -10.16
CA GLU A 58 -10.06 -10.30 -9.30
C GLU A 58 -9.79 -10.09 -7.79
N LEU A 59 -8.98 -9.09 -7.42
CA LEU A 59 -8.60 -8.90 -6.03
C LEU A 59 -9.80 -8.41 -5.19
N LEU A 60 -10.17 -9.22 -4.21
CA LEU A 60 -11.18 -8.88 -3.21
C LEU A 60 -10.57 -8.14 -2.02
N GLY A 61 -11.38 -7.30 -1.37
CA GLY A 61 -11.00 -6.58 -0.17
C GLY A 61 -10.65 -7.52 1.00
N ARG A 62 -9.55 -7.22 1.70
CA ARG A 62 -8.98 -8.07 2.77
C ARG A 62 -9.39 -7.67 4.20
N GLY A 63 -10.31 -6.73 4.34
CA GLY A 63 -10.86 -6.26 5.62
C GLY A 63 -12.22 -6.88 5.99
N GLY A 64 -12.49 -8.13 5.58
CA GLY A 64 -13.70 -8.87 5.95
C GLY A 64 -14.90 -8.76 5.00
N ALA A 65 -15.09 -7.62 4.32
CA ALA A 65 -16.25 -7.43 3.43
C ALA A 65 -16.14 -8.13 2.06
N ALA A 66 -14.96 -8.63 1.67
CA ALA A 66 -14.69 -9.32 0.41
C ALA A 66 -15.17 -8.59 -0.88
N PHE A 67 -15.42 -7.29 -0.82
CA PHE A 67 -15.90 -6.50 -1.96
C PHE A 67 -14.77 -6.30 -2.99
N PRO A 68 -15.04 -6.35 -4.32
CA PRO A 68 -14.01 -6.17 -5.34
C PRO A 68 -13.27 -4.84 -5.20
N THR A 69 -11.95 -4.89 -5.03
CA THR A 69 -11.12 -3.71 -4.76
C THR A 69 -11.18 -2.71 -5.92
N TRP A 70 -11.12 -3.21 -7.16
CA TRP A 70 -11.20 -2.37 -8.36
C TRP A 70 -12.49 -1.56 -8.43
N ALA A 71 -13.63 -2.12 -7.99
CA ALA A 71 -14.92 -1.45 -8.09
C ALA A 71 -15.01 -0.25 -7.13
N LYS A 72 -14.39 -0.37 -5.94
CA LYS A 72 -14.24 0.77 -5.01
C LYS A 72 -13.37 1.87 -5.62
N TRP A 73 -12.24 1.49 -6.23
CA TRP A 73 -11.31 2.44 -6.82
C TRP A 73 -11.92 3.13 -8.05
N ASP A 74 -12.62 2.41 -8.92
CA ASP A 74 -13.33 2.97 -10.07
C ASP A 74 -14.43 3.96 -9.64
N GLY A 75 -15.19 3.62 -8.60
CA GLY A 75 -16.17 4.52 -7.99
C GLY A 75 -15.53 5.81 -7.47
N ALA A 76 -14.43 5.70 -6.72
CA ALA A 76 -13.70 6.87 -6.20
C ALA A 76 -13.06 7.71 -7.31
N ALA A 77 -12.52 7.08 -8.35
CA ALA A 77 -11.94 7.76 -9.50
C ALA A 77 -12.98 8.59 -10.27
N ARG A 78 -14.20 8.06 -10.44
CA ARG A 78 -15.31 8.71 -11.13
C ARG A 78 -16.10 9.71 -10.29
N ALA A 79 -16.00 9.62 -8.96
CA ALA A 79 -16.68 10.56 -8.08
C ALA A 79 -16.20 11.99 -8.31
N ASP A 80 -17.15 12.94 -8.34
CA ASP A 80 -16.85 14.36 -8.40
C ASP A 80 -16.24 14.86 -7.09
N GLY A 81 -15.45 15.93 -7.18
CA GLY A 81 -14.90 16.63 -6.02
C GLY A 81 -13.38 16.45 -5.83
N GLN A 82 -12.78 17.51 -5.31
CA GLN A 82 -11.37 17.59 -4.94
C GLN A 82 -11.24 18.38 -3.62
N PRO A 83 -10.22 18.10 -2.79
CA PRO A 83 -9.21 17.05 -2.95
C PRO A 83 -9.77 15.64 -2.68
N LYS A 84 -9.24 14.64 -3.39
CA LYS A 84 -9.47 13.22 -3.08
C LYS A 84 -8.42 12.71 -2.09
N TYR A 85 -8.85 11.80 -1.22
CA TYR A 85 -8.02 11.18 -0.19
C TYR A 85 -8.02 9.67 -0.34
N PHE A 86 -6.90 9.04 0.01
CA PHE A 86 -6.79 7.59 0.12
C PHE A 86 -6.54 7.22 1.58
N VAL A 87 -7.37 6.35 2.17
CA VAL A 87 -7.24 5.97 3.58
C VAL A 87 -6.86 4.49 3.66
N VAL A 88 -5.70 4.22 4.24
CA VAL A 88 -5.25 2.87 4.60
C VAL A 88 -5.76 2.58 6.00
N ASN A 89 -6.71 1.65 6.09
CA ASN A 89 -7.18 1.13 7.37
C ASN A 89 -6.16 0.11 7.91
N ALA A 90 -5.38 0.51 8.90
CA ALA A 90 -4.44 -0.33 9.65
C ALA A 90 -4.88 -0.48 11.13
N ASP A 91 -6.18 -0.33 11.40
CA ASP A 91 -6.80 -0.65 12.69
C ASP A 91 -7.18 -2.13 12.73
N GLU A 92 -6.23 -2.95 13.19
CA GLU A 92 -6.42 -4.38 13.39
C GLU A 92 -6.97 -4.65 14.80
N SER A 93 -8.28 -4.45 14.97
CA SER A 93 -9.00 -4.58 16.25
C SER A 93 -9.78 -5.89 16.44
N GLU A 94 -9.83 -6.75 15.42
CA GLU A 94 -10.52 -8.03 15.50
C GLU A 94 -9.72 -9.06 16.33
N PRO A 95 -10.33 -9.74 17.32
CA PRO A 95 -9.64 -10.74 18.13
C PRO A 95 -8.96 -11.83 17.29
N GLY A 96 -7.68 -12.08 17.56
CA GLY A 96 -6.90 -13.09 16.85
C GLY A 96 -6.28 -12.64 15.51
N THR A 97 -6.48 -11.38 15.11
CA THR A 97 -5.83 -10.80 13.92
C THR A 97 -4.53 -10.07 14.29
N PHE A 98 -3.47 -10.32 13.51
CA PHE A 98 -2.14 -9.70 13.67
C PHE A 98 -1.40 -9.55 12.33
N LYS A 99 -2.09 -9.78 11.21
CA LYS A 99 -1.51 -9.81 9.86
C LYS A 99 -1.02 -8.42 9.44
N ASP A 100 -1.77 -7.38 9.77
CA ASP A 100 -1.45 -6.01 9.36
C ASP A 100 -0.29 -5.49 10.20
N ARG A 101 -0.28 -5.81 11.50
CA ARG A 101 0.85 -5.54 12.38
C ARG A 101 2.17 -6.09 11.83
N VAL A 102 2.18 -7.35 11.40
CA VAL A 102 3.38 -8.01 10.86
C VAL A 102 3.90 -7.31 9.60
N LEU A 103 3.01 -6.81 8.75
CA LEU A 103 3.40 -6.07 7.54
C LEU A 103 3.94 -4.68 7.89
N LEU A 104 3.27 -3.92 8.75
CA LEU A 104 3.70 -2.57 9.13
C LEU A 104 5.02 -2.57 9.90
N GLU A 105 5.23 -3.57 10.76
CA GLU A 105 6.48 -3.72 11.50
C GLU A 105 7.60 -4.34 10.63
N GLY A 106 7.27 -5.23 9.68
CA GLY A 106 8.26 -5.97 8.91
C GLY A 106 8.66 -5.32 7.59
N ASP A 107 7.67 -4.97 6.77
CA ASP A 107 7.84 -4.44 5.41
C ASP A 107 6.88 -3.28 5.12
N PRO A 108 7.05 -2.13 5.80
CA PRO A 108 6.16 -0.98 5.62
C PRO A 108 6.22 -0.40 4.20
N CYS A 109 7.37 -0.46 3.52
CA CYS A 109 7.54 0.07 2.17
C CYS A 109 6.58 -0.57 1.16
N ARG A 110 6.29 -1.86 1.30
CA ARG A 110 5.33 -2.57 0.45
C ARG A 110 3.90 -2.04 0.60
N VAL A 111 3.47 -1.84 1.84
CA VAL A 111 2.13 -1.28 2.13
C VAL A 111 2.03 0.13 1.55
N LEU A 112 3.08 0.92 1.72
CA LEU A 112 3.15 2.30 1.23
C LEU A 112 3.20 2.37 -0.30
N GLU A 113 3.94 1.49 -0.99
CA GLU A 113 3.91 1.41 -2.46
C GLU A 113 2.49 1.14 -2.98
N GLY A 114 1.80 0.17 -2.40
CA GLY A 114 0.42 -0.14 -2.75
C GLY A 114 -0.54 1.04 -2.52
N ALA A 115 -0.36 1.76 -1.41
CA ALA A 115 -1.15 2.95 -1.10
C ALA A 115 -0.91 4.09 -2.10
N ILE A 116 0.35 4.32 -2.50
CA ILE A 116 0.70 5.34 -3.51
C ILE A 116 0.08 4.99 -4.87
N ILE A 117 0.19 3.73 -5.30
CA ILE A 117 -0.40 3.27 -6.57
C ILE A 117 -1.94 3.41 -6.54
N GLY A 118 -2.58 3.04 -5.42
CA GLY A 118 -4.02 3.19 -5.24
C GLY A 118 -4.45 4.66 -5.24
N ALA A 119 -3.71 5.53 -4.56
CA ALA A 119 -3.95 6.97 -4.55
C ALA A 119 -3.83 7.57 -5.96
N TYR A 120 -2.79 7.18 -6.71
CA TYR A 120 -2.61 7.60 -8.10
C TYR A 120 -3.80 7.18 -8.97
N ALA A 121 -4.23 5.92 -8.84
CA ALA A 121 -5.34 5.36 -9.62
C ALA A 121 -6.65 6.15 -9.45
N ILE A 122 -6.92 6.66 -8.25
CA ILE A 122 -8.14 7.42 -7.94
C ILE A 122 -7.97 8.93 -8.06
N GLY A 123 -6.76 9.42 -8.35
CA GLY A 123 -6.44 10.85 -8.40
C GLY A 123 -6.41 11.54 -7.04
N ALA A 124 -6.06 10.82 -5.96
CA ALA A 124 -5.87 11.39 -4.63
C ALA A 124 -4.47 11.99 -4.48
N SER A 125 -4.34 13.11 -3.78
CA SER A 125 -3.04 13.76 -3.50
C SER A 125 -2.61 13.62 -2.04
N ARG A 126 -3.43 12.99 -1.20
CA ARG A 126 -3.16 12.78 0.22
C ARG A 126 -3.56 11.38 0.65
N ILE A 127 -2.64 10.71 1.35
CA ILE A 127 -2.86 9.39 1.93
C ILE A 127 -2.86 9.54 3.45
N TYR A 128 -3.86 8.94 4.11
CA TYR A 128 -3.84 8.75 5.55
C TYR A 128 -3.65 7.26 5.83
N ILE A 129 -2.69 6.92 6.67
CA ILE A 129 -2.61 5.59 7.26
C ILE A 129 -3.05 5.66 8.71
N TYR A 130 -4.18 5.04 9.01
CA TYR A 130 -4.71 4.99 10.37
C TYR A 130 -4.18 3.75 11.08
N ILE A 131 -3.26 3.94 12.03
CA ILE A 131 -2.65 2.87 12.83
C ILE A 131 -3.16 3.00 14.26
N ARG A 132 -3.72 1.93 14.80
CA ARG A 132 -4.18 1.90 16.20
C ARG A 132 -3.07 2.26 17.19
N GLY A 133 -3.40 3.00 18.24
CA GLY A 133 -2.43 3.53 19.21
C GLY A 133 -1.62 2.46 19.95
N GLU A 134 -2.12 1.22 20.04
CA GLU A 134 -1.44 0.12 20.73
C GLU A 134 -0.29 -0.51 19.93
N TYR A 135 -0.01 -0.05 18.70
CA TYR A 135 1.11 -0.50 17.88
C TYR A 135 2.22 0.57 17.76
N PRO A 136 2.90 0.96 18.86
CA PRO A 136 3.91 2.02 18.83
C PRO A 136 5.08 1.69 17.90
N LEU A 137 5.47 0.41 17.82
CA LEU A 137 6.55 -0.03 16.94
C LEU A 137 6.17 0.09 15.46
N ALA A 138 4.91 -0.16 15.09
CA ALA A 138 4.43 0.03 13.73
C ALA A 138 4.45 1.52 13.36
N ILE A 139 3.99 2.40 14.26
CA ILE A 139 4.02 3.86 14.07
C ILE A 139 5.46 4.35 13.83
N GLU A 140 6.41 3.93 14.68
CA GLU A 140 7.83 4.26 14.54
C GLU A 140 8.40 3.80 13.19
N ARG A 141 8.16 2.53 12.83
CA ARG A 141 8.75 1.91 11.62
C ARG A 141 8.14 2.44 10.33
N VAL A 142 6.83 2.69 10.31
CA VAL A 142 6.16 3.36 9.18
C VAL A 142 6.67 4.78 9.06
N GLY A 143 6.78 5.52 10.18
CA GLY A 143 7.35 6.89 10.17
C GLY A 143 8.75 6.93 9.57
N ALA A 144 9.64 6.03 9.98
CA ALA A 144 10.98 5.93 9.41
C ALA A 144 10.99 5.56 7.91
N ALA A 145 10.05 4.72 7.45
CA ALA A 145 9.90 4.40 6.03
C ALA A 145 9.37 5.60 5.21
N LEU A 146 8.48 6.41 5.78
CA LEU A 146 7.99 7.64 5.13
C LEU A 146 9.12 8.64 4.88
N GLU A 147 10.01 8.83 5.85
CA GLU A 147 11.20 9.68 5.68
C GLU A 147 12.12 9.17 4.57
N GLU A 148 12.36 7.85 4.49
CA GLU A 148 13.13 7.25 3.40
C GLU A 148 12.46 7.47 2.03
N LEU A 149 11.14 7.35 1.94
CA LEU A 149 10.39 7.56 0.69
C LEU A 149 10.41 9.02 0.24
N ARG A 150 10.25 9.97 1.17
CA ARG A 150 10.37 11.41 0.88
C ARG A 150 11.77 11.75 0.39
N ALA A 151 12.80 11.29 1.09
CA ALA A 151 14.20 11.52 0.72
C ALA A 151 14.54 10.93 -0.66
N ALA A 152 13.89 9.84 -1.06
CA ALA A 152 14.09 9.20 -2.36
C ALA A 152 13.14 9.71 -3.47
N GLY A 153 12.29 10.70 -3.20
CA GLY A 153 11.39 11.32 -4.19
C GLY A 153 10.16 10.50 -4.56
N TYR A 154 9.74 9.55 -3.71
CA TYR A 154 8.50 8.78 -3.89
C TYR A 154 7.28 9.42 -3.21
N LEU A 155 7.50 10.40 -2.35
CA LEU A 155 6.49 11.20 -1.68
C LEU A 155 6.88 12.67 -1.75
N GLY A 156 5.89 13.56 -1.78
CA GLY A 156 6.06 15.00 -1.92
C GLY A 156 5.51 15.52 -3.25
N ASP A 157 6.12 16.59 -3.74
CA ASP A 157 5.72 17.24 -4.98
C ASP A 157 6.39 16.61 -6.20
N ASP A 158 5.64 16.46 -7.28
CA ASP A 158 6.11 15.95 -8.58
C ASP A 158 6.98 14.68 -8.44
N ILE A 159 6.41 13.65 -7.80
CA ILE A 159 7.15 12.45 -7.45
C ILE A 159 7.76 11.81 -8.71
N LEU A 160 9.07 11.58 -8.67
CA LEU A 160 9.85 11.06 -9.80
C LEU A 160 9.69 11.85 -11.12
N GLY A 161 9.29 13.13 -11.09
CA GLY A 161 9.08 13.96 -12.29
C GLY A 161 7.85 13.54 -13.11
N SER A 162 6.86 12.90 -12.50
CA SER A 162 5.70 12.35 -13.20
C SER A 162 4.58 13.36 -13.47
N GLY A 163 4.61 14.53 -12.86
CA GLY A 163 3.54 15.52 -12.80
C GLY A 163 2.46 15.20 -11.75
N TYR A 164 2.71 14.24 -10.86
CA TYR A 164 1.78 13.82 -9.80
C TYR A 164 2.43 14.05 -8.44
N SER A 165 1.67 14.61 -7.50
CA SER A 165 2.11 14.87 -6.12
C SER A 165 1.25 14.08 -5.15
N VAL A 166 1.90 13.45 -4.17
CA VAL A 166 1.23 12.70 -3.12
C VAL A 166 2.10 12.62 -1.88
N ASP A 167 1.48 12.71 -0.70
CA ASP A 167 2.16 12.58 0.57
C ASP A 167 1.29 11.80 1.56
N VAL A 168 1.92 11.23 2.59
CA VAL A 168 1.31 10.31 3.54
C VAL A 168 1.42 10.85 4.96
N GLU A 169 0.31 10.86 5.69
CA GLU A 169 0.28 11.18 7.12
C GLU A 169 -0.18 9.97 7.93
N ILE A 170 0.51 9.71 9.05
CA ILE A 170 0.08 8.71 10.04
C ILE A 170 -0.98 9.36 10.93
N ARG A 171 -2.13 8.72 11.07
CA ARG A 171 -3.13 9.01 12.09
C ARG A 171 -3.15 7.87 13.09
N SER A 172 -3.21 8.19 14.38
CA SER A 172 -3.33 7.20 15.43
C SER A 172 -4.34 7.64 16.47
N GLY A 173 -5.08 6.68 17.01
CA GLY A 173 -6.05 6.85 18.09
C GLY A 173 -6.35 5.53 18.77
#